data_AF-A0A9W9Z8X3-F1
#
_entry.id   AF-A0A9W9Z8X3-F1
#
_cell.length_a   1.000
_cell.length_b   1.000
_cell.length_c   1.000
_cell.angle_alpha   90.00
_cell.angle_beta   90.00
_cell.angle_gamma   90.00
#
_symmetry.space_group_name_H-M   'P 1'
#
loop_
_entity.id
_entity.type
_entity.pdbx_description
1 polymer ?
#
loop_
_entity_poly.entity_id
_entity_poly.type
_entity_poly.pdbx_seq_one_letter_code
_entity_poly.pdbx_strand_id
1 'polypeptide(L)'
;MVSGCKKDDLFELEKKLEVKLIAVDALGNPLWYSHLEIYDYFCDMDEEEEGYMLEVSRSTTRLFDHMAALLAHPLQRPKQRDTYYKLTPRADEESNL
;
A
#
# COMPACT_ATOMS: atom_id res chain seq x y z
N MET A 1 15.65 3.66 -4.14
CA MET A 1 15.29 4.88 -4.91
C MET A 1 14.25 4.49 -5.96
N VAL A 2 12.97 4.75 -5.70
CA VAL A 2 11.92 4.67 -6.74
C VAL A 2 11.61 6.09 -7.18
N SER A 3 11.84 6.32 -8.46
CA SER A 3 11.79 7.61 -9.14
C SER A 3 10.35 8.12 -9.27
N GLY A 4 10.09 9.28 -8.66
CA GLY A 4 9.34 10.38 -9.27
C GLY A 4 7.84 10.20 -9.53
N CYS A 5 7.02 10.27 -8.48
CA CYS A 5 5.72 10.94 -8.60
C CYS A 5 5.93 12.41 -8.22
N LYS A 6 5.74 13.33 -9.17
CA LYS A 6 5.83 14.78 -8.89
C LYS A 6 4.72 15.14 -7.91
N LYS A 7 5.08 15.80 -6.80
CA LYS A 7 4.16 16.21 -5.73
C LYS A 7 2.98 17.03 -6.24
N ASP A 8 3.17 17.74 -7.36
CA ASP A 8 2.16 18.59 -7.99
C ASP A 8 1.02 17.80 -8.65
N ASP A 9 1.28 16.58 -9.12
CA ASP A 9 0.28 15.72 -9.77
C ASP A 9 -0.64 15.02 -8.73
N LEU A 10 -0.17 14.87 -7.48
CA LEU A 10 -0.93 14.27 -6.39
C LEU A 10 -2.07 15.20 -5.91
N PHE A 11 -1.79 16.50 -5.86
CA PHE A 11 -2.72 17.53 -5.36
C PHE A 11 -3.90 17.79 -6.32
N GLU A 12 -3.66 17.71 -7.62
CA GLU A 12 -4.72 17.81 -8.64
C GLU A 12 -5.56 16.52 -8.75
N LEU A 13 -5.02 15.37 -8.33
CA LEU A 13 -5.79 14.13 -8.21
C LEU A 13 -6.74 14.16 -7.01
N GLU A 14 -6.32 14.71 -5.86
CA GLU A 14 -7.17 14.88 -4.68
C GLU A 14 -8.41 15.72 -4.98
N LYS A 15 -8.27 16.79 -5.77
CA LYS A 15 -9.40 17.62 -6.22
C LYS A 15 -10.42 16.87 -7.09
N LYS A 16 -10.00 15.83 -7.81
CA LYS A 16 -10.83 15.09 -8.79
C LYS A 16 -11.55 13.89 -8.18
N LEU A 17 -11.24 13.55 -6.94
CA LEU A 17 -11.59 12.26 -6.35
C LEU A 17 -12.78 12.31 -5.40
N GLU A 18 -13.07 13.43 -4.73
CA GLU A 18 -14.18 13.56 -3.77
C GLU A 18 -14.32 12.42 -2.73
N VAL A 19 -13.31 11.54 -2.59
CA VAL A 19 -13.28 10.52 -1.56
C VAL A 19 -12.61 11.14 -0.34
N LYS A 20 -13.41 11.85 0.45
CA LYS A 20 -13.03 12.19 1.82
C LYS A 20 -13.63 11.16 2.75
N LEU A 21 -12.79 10.35 3.38
CA LEU A 21 -13.27 9.50 4.48
C LEU A 21 -13.67 10.41 5.65
N ILE A 22 -14.90 10.25 6.10
CA ILE A 22 -15.45 10.96 7.26
C ILE A 22 -15.19 10.08 8.47
N ALA A 23 -14.36 10.55 9.40
CA ALA A 23 -14.37 10.04 10.76
C ALA A 23 -15.23 10.98 11.63
N VAL A 24 -15.72 10.47 12.76
CA VAL A 24 -16.54 11.25 13.69
C VAL A 24 -15.81 11.30 15.03
N ASP A 25 -15.62 12.50 15.57
CA ASP A 25 -14.99 12.66 16.88
C ASP A 25 -15.91 12.16 18.02
N ALA A 26 -15.38 12.14 19.25
CA ALA A 26 -16.13 11.74 20.44
C ALA A 26 -17.36 12.62 20.75
N LEU A 27 -17.48 13.78 20.09
CA LEU A 27 -18.57 14.75 20.22
C LEU A 27 -19.56 14.66 19.05
N GLY A 28 -19.36 13.77 18.08
CA GLY A 28 -20.23 13.60 16.93
C GLY A 28 -19.90 14.51 15.74
N ASN A 29 -18.79 15.26 15.76
CA ASN A 29 -18.43 16.16 14.67
C ASN A 29 -17.69 15.42 13.55
N PRO A 30 -17.99 15.74 12.27
CA PRO A 30 -17.27 15.17 11.15
C PRO A 30 -15.84 15.74 11.06
N LEU A 31 -14.87 14.83 11.05
CA LEU A 31 -13.47 15.10 10.79
C LEU A 31 -13.12 14.67 9.37
N TRP A 32 -12.53 15.60 8.62
CA TRP A 32 -12.02 15.35 7.29
C TRP A 32 -10.55 14.99 7.40
N TYR A 33 -10.20 13.76 7.10
CA TYR A 33 -8.81 13.34 7.03
C TYR A 33 -8.33 13.31 5.58
N SER A 34 -7.10 13.76 5.36
CA SER A 34 -6.37 13.48 4.14
C SER A 34 -6.03 12.01 4.04
N HIS A 35 -5.74 11.53 2.83
CA HIS A 35 -5.32 10.15 2.63
C HIS A 35 -4.08 9.79 3.47
N LEU A 36 -3.11 10.72 3.55
CA LEU A 36 -1.86 10.53 4.28
C LEU A 36 -2.09 10.39 5.79
N GLU A 37 -2.95 11.22 6.38
CA GLU A 37 -3.24 11.13 7.82
C GLU A 37 -3.89 9.80 8.20
N ILE A 38 -4.74 9.25 7.32
CA ILE A 38 -5.34 7.94 7.53
C ILE A 38 -4.30 6.83 7.40
N TYR A 39 -3.43 6.94 6.40
CA TYR A 39 -2.36 5.96 6.19
C TYR A 39 -1.42 5.93 7.39
N ASP A 40 -0.95 7.10 7.85
CA ASP A 40 -0.09 7.24 9.02
C ASP A 40 -0.79 6.68 10.27
N TYR A 41 -2.08 6.98 10.47
CA TYR A 41 -2.85 6.42 11.58
C TYR A 41 -2.90 4.88 11.57
N PHE A 42 -3.07 4.26 10.41
CA PHE A 42 -3.03 2.79 10.31
C PHE A 42 -1.62 2.23 10.53
N CYS A 43 -0.58 2.94 10.12
CA CYS A 43 0.81 2.57 10.43
C CYS A 43 1.09 2.64 11.93
N ASP A 44 0.61 3.69 12.61
CA ASP A 44 0.74 3.84 14.06
C ASP A 44 -0.02 2.73 14.82
N MET A 45 -1.10 2.20 14.24
CA MET A 45 -1.83 1.06 14.84
C MET A 45 -1.12 -0.29 14.71
N ASP A 46 -0.24 -0.46 13.71
CA ASP A 46 0.47 -1.71 13.42
C ASP A 46 1.97 -1.57 13.75
N GLU A 47 2.26 -1.24 15.02
CA GLU A 47 3.62 -0.97 15.51
C GLU A 47 4.62 -2.13 15.24
N GLU A 48 4.12 -3.37 15.22
CA GLU A 48 4.93 -4.58 15.02
C GLU A 48 5.11 -4.97 13.53
N GLU A 49 4.45 -4.25 12.61
CA GLU A 49 4.44 -4.52 11.16
C GLU A 49 3.96 -5.96 10.81
N GLU A 50 2.96 -6.47 11.54
CA GLU A 50 2.38 -7.81 11.31
C GLU A 50 1.31 -7.79 10.20
N GLY A 51 0.71 -6.62 9.99
CA GLY A 51 -0.19 -6.31 8.89
C GLY A 51 0.54 -6.06 7.57
N TYR A 52 -0.21 -6.21 6.48
CA TYR A 52 0.23 -5.72 5.17
C TYR A 52 -0.56 -4.45 4.85
N MET A 53 0.14 -3.33 4.76
CA MET A 53 -0.39 -2.00 4.42
C MET A 53 -0.16 -1.73 2.93
N LEU A 54 -1.23 -1.88 2.15
CA LEU A 54 -1.20 -1.91 0.68
C LEU A 54 -2.01 -0.74 0.08
N GLU A 55 -1.32 0.33 -0.34
CA GLU A 55 -1.94 1.47 -1.02
C GLU A 55 -2.14 1.18 -2.51
N VAL A 56 -3.37 1.32 -3.00
CA VAL A 56 -3.71 1.00 -4.39
C VAL A 56 -4.39 2.20 -5.06
N SER A 57 -3.73 2.75 -6.07
CA SER A 57 -4.33 3.70 -7.03
C SER A 57 -5.46 3.04 -7.83
N ARG A 58 -6.23 3.80 -8.63
CA ARG A 58 -7.32 3.29 -9.51
C ARG A 58 -6.91 2.28 -10.60
N SER A 59 -5.69 1.75 -10.60
CA SER A 59 -5.24 0.72 -11.54
C SER A 59 -5.72 -0.67 -11.13
N THR A 60 -6.57 -1.28 -11.97
CA THR A 60 -7.11 -2.62 -11.72
C THR A 60 -6.02 -3.69 -11.65
N THR A 61 -4.99 -3.61 -12.49
CA THR A 61 -3.85 -4.55 -12.44
C THR A 61 -3.14 -4.47 -11.10
N ARG A 62 -2.85 -3.26 -10.62
CA ARG A 62 -2.23 -3.08 -9.29
C ARG A 62 -3.14 -3.64 -8.20
N LEU A 63 -4.45 -3.43 -8.27
CA LEU A 63 -5.37 -4.03 -7.31
C LEU A 63 -5.24 -5.56 -7.27
N PHE A 64 -5.21 -6.22 -8.42
CA PHE A 64 -5.03 -7.68 -8.48
C PHE A 64 -3.66 -8.12 -7.95
N ASP A 65 -2.59 -7.40 -8.25
CA ASP A 65 -1.25 -7.70 -7.73
C ASP A 65 -1.21 -7.64 -6.19
N HIS A 66 -1.86 -6.63 -5.60
CA HIS A 66 -1.92 -6.47 -4.15
C HIS A 66 -2.82 -7.53 -3.51
N MET A 67 -3.96 -7.88 -4.14
CA MET A 67 -4.81 -8.98 -3.68
C MET A 67 -4.07 -10.33 -3.71
N ALA A 68 -3.23 -10.58 -4.72
CA ALA A 68 -2.42 -11.79 -4.80
C ALA A 68 -1.42 -11.89 -3.63
N ALA A 69 -0.83 -10.76 -3.20
CA ALA A 69 0.06 -10.73 -2.04
C ALA A 69 -0.65 -11.15 -0.74
N LEU A 70 -1.94 -10.85 -0.61
CA LEU A 70 -2.76 -11.17 0.56
C LEU A 70 -3.19 -12.64 0.66
N LEU A 71 -2.94 -13.45 -0.38
CA LEU A 71 -3.21 -14.90 -0.34
C LEU A 71 -2.25 -15.66 0.58
N ALA A 72 -1.11 -15.05 0.93
CA ALA A 72 -0.14 -15.67 1.82
C ALA A 72 -0.71 -15.78 3.25
N HIS A 73 -0.58 -16.96 3.86
CA HIS A 73 -1.11 -17.24 5.19
C HIS A 73 -0.44 -16.32 6.24
N PRO A 74 -1.20 -15.67 7.16
CA PRO A 74 -0.65 -14.68 8.08
C PRO A 74 0.52 -15.17 8.94
N LEU A 75 0.46 -16.41 9.46
CA LEU A 75 1.55 -17.00 10.26
C LEU A 75 2.73 -17.55 9.45
N GLN A 76 2.63 -17.57 8.11
CA GLN A 76 3.65 -18.15 7.24
C GLN A 76 4.32 -17.10 6.33
N ARG A 77 3.68 -15.94 6.16
CA ARG A 77 4.22 -14.87 5.32
C ARG A 77 5.31 -14.11 6.06
N PRO A 78 6.37 -13.66 5.37
CA PRO A 78 7.34 -12.74 5.95
C PRO A 78 6.73 -11.33 6.14
N LYS A 79 7.44 -10.45 6.87
CA LYS A 79 7.06 -9.03 6.98
C LYS A 79 6.98 -8.39 5.59
N GLN A 80 6.08 -7.43 5.40
CA GLN A 80 5.82 -6.84 4.06
C GLN A 80 7.09 -6.32 3.38
N ARG A 81 8.00 -5.70 4.15
CA ARG A 81 9.27 -5.14 3.66
C ARG A 81 10.27 -6.19 3.14
N ASP A 82 10.12 -7.44 3.57
CA ASP A 82 11.01 -8.55 3.24
C ASP A 82 10.44 -9.40 2.08
N THR A 83 9.30 -9.00 1.51
CA THR A 83 8.60 -9.76 0.47
C THR A 83 9.00 -9.32 -0.93
N TYR A 84 9.44 -10.28 -1.76
CA TYR A 84 9.79 -10.03 -3.15
C TYR A 84 9.32 -11.16 -4.05
N TYR A 85 8.48 -10.82 -5.03
CA TYR A 85 7.82 -11.81 -5.90
C TYR A 85 8.52 -12.05 -7.24
N LYS A 86 9.48 -11.20 -7.61
CA LYS A 86 10.27 -11.37 -8.84
C LYS A 86 11.49 -12.23 -8.55
N LEU A 87 11.35 -13.54 -8.66
CA LEU A 87 12.48 -14.43 -8.41
C LEU A 87 13.59 -14.19 -9.46
N THR A 88 14.82 -13.99 -9.01
CA THR A 88 15.98 -14.00 -9.90
C THR A 88 16.27 -15.45 -10.30
N PRO A 89 16.51 -15.73 -11.59
CA PRO A 89 17.01 -17.03 -12.02
C PRO A 89 18.27 -17.37 -11.24
N ARG A 90 18.47 -18.65 -10.96
CA ARG A 90 19.71 -19.06 -10.30
C ARG A 90 20.85 -19.04 -11.32
N ALA A 91 22.05 -18.66 -10.88
CA ALA A 91 23.21 -18.50 -11.75
C ALA A 91 23.65 -19.80 -12.46
N ASP A 92 23.20 -20.97 -11.99
CA ASP A 92 23.41 -22.29 -12.59
C ASP A 92 22.48 -22.60 -13.76
N GLU A 93 21.47 -21.77 -14.04
CA GLU A 93 20.53 -21.95 -15.14
C GLU A 93 20.91 -21.16 -16.42
N GLU A 94 21.89 -20.26 -16.35
CA GLU A 94 22.37 -19.46 -17.51
C GLU A 94 23.26 -20.25 -18.48
N SER A 95 23.72 -21.47 -18.12
CA SER A 95 24.55 -22.30 -19.01
C SER A 95 23.77 -23.24 -19.93
N ASN A 96 22.44 -23.23 -19.89
CA ASN A 96 21.58 -24.12 -20.68
C ASN A 96 20.65 -23.39 -21.65
N LEU A 97 20.93 -22.12 -21.98
CA LEU A 97 20.26 -21.35 -23.03
C LEU A 97 21.23 -20.91 -24.11
#